data_AF-A0A6B3ES21-F1
#
_entry.id   AF-A0A6B3ES21-F1
#
_cell.length_a   1.000
_cell.length_b   1.000
_cell.length_c   1.000
_cell.angle_alpha   90.00
_cell.angle_beta   90.00
_cell.angle_gamma   90.00
#
_symmetry.space_group_name_H-M   'P 1'
#
loop_
_entity.id
_entity.type
_entity.pdbx_description
1 polymer ?
#
loop_
_entity_poly.entity_id
_entity_poly.type
_entity_poly.pdbx_seq_one_letter_code
_entity_poly.pdbx_strand_id
1 'polypeptide(L)'
;MDRSQGRKQRTTAARGSYAVGDERRARILDSAVDHFAERGFHASSLASIAKDVGITQGGLLHHFRGKEDLLVSVLEHSGRQDVQRFFSREPDSVAELFTILVELAAYNAARPGRTKMFNILAA
;
A
#
# COMPACT_ATOMS: atom_id res chain seq x y z
N MET A 1 51.28 11.43 24.32
CA MET A 1 50.86 12.58 23.50
C MET A 1 50.87 12.09 22.06
N ASP A 2 49.73 11.90 21.41
CA ASP A 2 48.93 12.95 20.72
C ASP A 2 49.21 12.78 19.20
N ARG A 3 48.26 12.43 18.29
CA ARG A 3 46.79 12.52 18.32
C ARG A 3 46.04 11.28 17.82
N SER A 4 44.83 11.12 18.35
CA SER A 4 43.64 10.55 17.70
C SER A 4 43.21 11.33 16.46
N GLN A 5 42.69 10.68 15.40
CA GLN A 5 41.67 11.21 14.47
C GLN A 5 41.34 10.09 13.46
N GLY A 6 40.08 9.66 13.39
CA GLY A 6 39.74 8.52 12.51
C GLY A 6 38.32 7.94 12.66
N ARG A 7 37.39 8.64 13.30
CA ARG A 7 35.99 8.17 13.43
C ARG A 7 35.00 9.34 13.40
N LYS A 8 34.39 9.56 12.22
CA LYS A 8 33.00 10.01 11.98
C LYS A 8 32.83 10.50 10.53
N GLN A 9 32.18 9.70 9.67
CA GLN A 9 31.40 10.13 8.49
C GLN A 9 30.73 8.96 7.72
N ARG A 10 29.89 8.14 8.39
CA ARG A 10 29.07 7.09 7.75
C ARG A 10 27.76 6.81 8.53
N THR A 11 26.77 7.70 8.48
CA THR A 11 25.44 7.42 9.10
C THR A 11 24.22 8.16 8.53
N THR A 12 24.35 9.18 7.68
CA THR A 12 23.19 9.98 7.22
C THR A 12 22.54 9.49 5.92
N ALA A 13 23.34 9.14 4.89
CA ALA A 13 22.82 8.82 3.55
C ALA A 13 21.88 7.61 3.50
N ALA A 14 22.16 6.55 4.25
CA ALA A 14 21.34 5.33 4.25
C ALA A 14 19.89 5.59 4.67
N ARG A 15 19.69 6.42 5.69
CA ARG A 15 18.36 6.68 6.27
C ARG A 15 17.45 7.45 5.31
N GLY A 16 18.02 8.35 4.49
CA GLY A 16 17.29 9.03 3.42
C GLY A 16 16.92 8.10 2.26
N SER A 17 17.83 7.19 1.87
CA SER A 17 17.56 6.22 0.81
C SER A 17 16.39 5.27 1.13
N TYR A 18 16.30 4.80 2.38
CA TYR A 18 15.17 3.98 2.83
C TYR A 18 13.85 4.77 2.80
N ALA A 19 13.80 5.98 3.38
CA ALA A 19 12.59 6.81 3.37
C ALA A 19 12.07 7.10 1.95
N VAL A 20 12.96 7.39 0.99
CA VAL A 20 12.60 7.60 -0.43
C VAL A 20 12.11 6.31 -1.09
N GLY A 21 12.65 5.15 -0.69
CA GLY A 21 12.18 3.83 -1.12
C GLY A 21 10.78 3.50 -0.61
N ASP A 22 10.50 3.80 0.67
CA ASP A 22 9.22 3.56 1.33
C ASP A 22 8.12 4.47 0.78
N GLU A 23 8.39 5.77 0.59
CA GLU A 23 7.49 6.73 -0.05
C GLU A 23 7.14 6.31 -1.49
N ARG A 24 8.14 5.82 -2.25
CA ARG A 24 7.92 5.31 -3.61
C ARG A 24 7.09 4.03 -3.60
N ARG A 25 7.33 3.11 -2.65
CA ARG A 25 6.51 1.90 -2.49
C ARG A 25 5.05 2.24 -2.17
N ALA A 26 4.80 3.23 -1.30
CA ALA A 26 3.46 3.70 -0.96
C ALA A 26 2.72 4.23 -2.21
N ARG A 27 3.34 5.14 -2.99
CA ARG A 27 2.72 5.65 -4.23
C ARG A 27 2.37 4.58 -5.25
N ILE A 28 3.18 3.51 -5.35
CA ILE A 28 2.86 2.38 -6.23
C ILE A 28 1.61 1.64 -5.73
N LEU A 29 1.47 1.45 -4.41
CA LEU A 29 0.29 0.80 -3.83
C LEU A 29 -0.98 1.63 -4.03
N ASP A 30 -0.92 2.94 -3.76
CA ASP A 30 -2.07 3.83 -3.95
C ASP A 30 -2.53 3.86 -5.41
N SER A 31 -1.61 3.99 -6.37
CA SER A 31 -1.92 3.89 -7.81
C SER A 31 -2.47 2.51 -8.20
N ALA A 32 -1.91 1.43 -7.65
CA ALA A 32 -2.38 0.07 -7.95
C ALA A 32 -3.79 -0.21 -7.40
N VAL A 33 -4.18 0.38 -6.26
CA VAL A 33 -5.57 0.34 -5.74
C VAL A 33 -6.52 0.85 -6.81
N ASP A 34 -6.27 2.04 -7.35
CA ASP A 34 -7.15 2.68 -8.35
C ASP A 34 -7.20 1.87 -9.65
N HIS A 35 -6.05 1.41 -10.16
CA HIS A 35 -5.99 0.60 -11.38
C HIS A 35 -6.80 -0.68 -11.27
N PHE A 36 -6.57 -1.45 -10.22
CA PHE A 36 -7.28 -2.70 -9.96
C PHE A 36 -8.76 -2.47 -9.64
N ALA A 37 -9.12 -1.34 -9.01
CA ALA A 37 -10.51 -1.00 -8.71
C ALA A 37 -11.31 -0.63 -9.97
N GLU A 38 -10.73 0.16 -10.87
CA GLU A 38 -11.37 0.60 -12.13
C GLU A 38 -11.45 -0.55 -13.15
N ARG A 39 -10.31 -1.22 -13.40
CA ARG A 39 -10.13 -2.14 -14.53
C ARG A 39 -10.28 -3.61 -14.12
N GLY A 40 -10.20 -3.92 -12.82
CA GLY A 40 -10.01 -5.28 -12.33
C GLY A 40 -8.56 -5.75 -12.48
N PHE A 41 -8.19 -6.82 -11.77
CA PHE A 41 -6.82 -7.36 -11.81
C PHE A 41 -6.35 -7.71 -13.22
N HIS A 42 -7.04 -8.63 -13.92
CA HIS A 42 -6.54 -9.15 -15.20
C HIS A 42 -6.29 -8.04 -16.24
N ALA A 43 -7.19 -7.08 -16.39
CA ALA A 43 -7.07 -5.98 -17.36
C ALA A 43 -6.11 -4.84 -16.93
N SER A 44 -5.68 -4.79 -15.67
CA SER A 44 -4.68 -3.82 -15.20
C SER A 44 -3.28 -4.16 -15.70
N SER A 45 -2.44 -3.14 -15.92
CA SER A 45 -1.07 -3.32 -16.43
C SER A 45 -0.04 -2.73 -15.48
N LEU A 46 1.00 -3.52 -15.16
CA LEU A 46 2.15 -3.02 -14.40
C LEU A 46 2.87 -1.87 -15.10
N ALA A 47 2.85 -1.83 -16.44
CA ALA A 47 3.41 -0.72 -17.21
C ALA A 47 2.57 0.56 -17.06
N SER A 48 1.24 0.44 -16.97
CA SER A 48 0.35 1.59 -16.74
C SER A 48 0.48 2.12 -15.32
N ILE A 49 0.49 1.25 -14.30
CA ILE A 49 0.72 1.64 -12.90
C ILE A 49 2.10 2.31 -12.75
N ALA A 50 3.14 1.72 -13.34
CA ALA A 50 4.49 2.31 -13.33
C ALA A 50 4.52 3.71 -13.99
N LYS A 51 3.85 3.86 -15.14
CA LYS A 51 3.76 5.14 -15.86
C LYS A 51 3.10 6.23 -14.99
N ASP A 52 1.98 5.92 -14.33
CA ASP A 52 1.23 6.89 -13.53
C ASP A 52 2.01 7.33 -12.28
N VAL A 53 2.88 6.47 -11.75
CA VAL A 53 3.81 6.79 -10.64
C VAL A 53 5.12 7.44 -11.14
N GLY A 54 5.30 7.62 -12.45
CA GLY A 54 6.49 8.21 -13.05
C GLY A 54 7.74 7.34 -12.95
N ILE A 55 7.60 6.02 -13.05
CA ILE A 55 8.69 5.03 -13.02
C ILE A 55 8.65 4.07 -14.21
N THR A 56 9.75 3.35 -14.43
CA THR A 56 9.77 2.24 -15.38
C THR A 56 9.11 1.00 -14.75
N GLN A 57 8.61 0.08 -15.59
CA GLN A 57 8.09 -1.21 -15.11
C GLN A 57 9.15 -2.02 -14.37
N GLY A 58 10.42 -1.97 -14.81
CA GLY A 58 11.55 -2.54 -14.06
C GLY A 58 11.72 -1.90 -12.68
N GLY A 59 11.58 -0.57 -12.60
CA GLY A 59 11.55 0.19 -11.33
C GLY A 59 10.46 -0.32 -10.37
N LEU A 60 9.25 -0.58 -10.88
CA LEU A 60 8.17 -1.18 -10.10
C LEU A 60 8.53 -2.61 -9.65
N LEU A 61 9.11 -3.42 -10.55
CA LEU A 61 9.48 -4.80 -10.27
C LEU A 61 10.64 -4.95 -9.27
N HIS A 62 11.40 -3.89 -8.99
CA HIS A 62 12.35 -3.86 -7.87
C HIS A 62 11.64 -3.76 -6.50
N HIS A 63 10.41 -3.24 -6.45
CA HIS A 63 9.60 -3.15 -5.23
C HIS A 63 8.63 -4.34 -5.05
N PHE A 64 8.20 -4.96 -6.15
CA PHE A 64 7.22 -6.05 -6.17
C PHE A 64 7.63 -7.16 -7.15
N ARG A 65 7.56 -8.42 -6.73
CA ARG A 65 8.02 -9.57 -7.50
C ARG A 65 7.16 -9.91 -8.72
N GLY A 66 5.97 -9.31 -8.82
CA GLY A 66 5.00 -9.58 -9.87
C GLY A 66 3.70 -8.82 -9.63
N LYS A 67 2.69 -9.13 -10.44
CA LYS A 67 1.38 -8.48 -10.36
C LYS A 67 0.55 -9.01 -9.19
N GLU A 68 0.75 -10.29 -8.88
CA GLU A 68 0.17 -11.04 -7.77
C GLU A 68 0.72 -10.52 -6.42
N ASP A 69 2.04 -10.33 -6.33
CA ASP A 69 2.72 -9.76 -5.16
C ASP A 69 2.30 -8.30 -4.90
N LEU A 70 2.09 -7.53 -5.98
CA LEU A 70 1.49 -6.20 -5.90
C LEU A 70 0.02 -6.25 -5.43
N LEU A 71 -0.80 -7.20 -5.92
CA LEU A 71 -2.18 -7.36 -5.47
C LEU A 71 -2.27 -7.71 -3.98
N VAL A 72 -1.46 -8.66 -3.50
CA VAL A 72 -1.39 -9.01 -2.07
C VAL A 72 -0.98 -7.78 -1.25
N SER A 73 0.07 -7.07 -1.66
CA SER A 73 0.53 -5.86 -0.98
C SER A 73 -0.53 -4.74 -0.98
N VAL A 74 -1.35 -4.64 -2.03
CA VAL A 74 -2.47 -3.68 -2.14
C VAL A 74 -3.60 -4.03 -1.18
N LEU A 75 -3.93 -5.32 -1.03
CA LEU A 75 -4.94 -5.79 -0.07
C LEU A 75 -4.49 -5.52 1.38
N GLU A 76 -3.23 -5.82 1.71
CA GLU A 76 -2.63 -5.49 3.02
C GLU A 76 -2.62 -3.99 3.30
N HIS A 77 -2.24 -3.18 2.30
CA HIS A 77 -2.19 -1.72 2.42
C HIS A 77 -3.59 -1.12 2.64
N SER A 78 -4.57 -1.57 1.85
CA SER A 78 -5.97 -1.14 1.98
C SER A 78 -6.54 -1.52 3.35
N GLY A 79 -6.31 -2.76 3.80
CA GLY A 79 -6.76 -3.23 5.11
C GLY A 79 -6.18 -2.41 6.26
N ARG A 80 -4.89 -2.05 6.21
CA ARG A 80 -4.28 -1.16 7.22
C ARG A 80 -4.85 0.26 7.19
N GLN A 81 -5.10 0.83 6.00
CA GLN A 81 -5.73 2.14 5.89
C GLN A 81 -7.17 2.13 6.42
N ASP A 82 -7.95 1.08 6.14
CA ASP A 82 -9.30 0.94 6.66
C ASP A 82 -9.29 0.77 8.19
N VAL A 83 -8.39 -0.05 8.74
CA VAL A 83 -8.21 -0.18 10.20
C VAL A 83 -7.84 1.17 10.82
N GLN A 84 -6.88 1.90 10.25
CA GLN A 84 -6.49 3.22 10.74
C GLN A 84 -7.63 4.24 10.65
N ARG A 85 -8.50 4.15 9.64
CA ARG A 85 -9.64 5.05 9.44
C ARG A 85 -10.77 4.78 10.44
N PHE A 86 -11.19 3.53 10.55
CA PHE A 86 -12.40 3.13 11.30
C PHE A 86 -12.13 2.78 12.76
N PHE A 87 -10.91 2.32 13.09
CA PHE A 87 -10.49 1.93 14.45
C PHE A 87 -9.30 2.78 14.94
N SER A 88 -9.32 4.08 14.62
CA SER A 88 -8.33 5.06 15.13
C SER A 88 -8.40 5.28 16.65
N ARG A 89 -9.53 4.95 17.26
CA ARG A 89 -9.74 4.86 18.71
C ARG A 89 -10.43 3.54 19.05
N GLU A 90 -10.27 3.10 20.29
CA GLU A 90 -11.05 2.00 20.83
C GLU A 90 -12.52 2.44 20.98
N PRO A 91 -13.52 1.61 20.63
CA PRO A 91 -14.93 1.94 20.79
C PRO A 91 -15.33 1.84 22.27
N ASP A 92 -16.11 2.83 22.74
CA ASP A 92 -16.57 2.94 24.13
C ASP A 92 -17.67 1.92 24.46
N SER A 93 -18.24 1.24 23.45
CA SER A 93 -19.28 0.22 23.62
C SER A 93 -19.39 -0.78 22.46
N VAL A 94 -20.04 -1.91 22.71
CA VAL A 94 -20.40 -2.91 21.67
C VAL A 94 -21.35 -2.33 20.61
N ALA A 95 -22.23 -1.41 21.00
CA ALA A 95 -23.14 -0.75 20.06
C ALA A 95 -22.38 0.17 19.09
N GLU A 96 -21.38 0.89 19.59
CA GLU A 96 -20.48 1.70 18.75
C GLU A 96 -19.62 0.83 17.83
N LEU A 97 -19.04 -0.26 18.35
CA LEU A 97 -18.32 -1.25 17.54
C LEU A 97 -19.19 -1.81 16.42
N PHE A 98 -20.45 -2.13 16.69
CA PHE A 98 -21.39 -2.61 15.68
C PHE A 98 -21.65 -1.55 14.60
N THR A 99 -21.84 -0.27 14.98
CA THR A 99 -21.99 0.84 14.03
C THR A 99 -20.75 0.98 13.14
N ILE A 100 -19.54 0.97 13.71
CA ILE A 100 -18.28 1.04 12.96
C ILE A 100 -18.14 -0.14 11.98
N LEU A 101 -18.52 -1.35 12.39
CA LEU A 101 -18.49 -2.53 11.52
C LEU A 101 -19.49 -2.44 10.36
N VAL A 102 -20.69 -1.90 10.60
CA VAL A 102 -21.70 -1.65 9.55
C VAL A 102 -21.22 -0.55 8.59
N GLU A 103 -20.63 0.52 9.09
CA GLU A 103 -20.05 1.59 8.26
C GLU A 103 -18.86 1.08 7.42
N LEU A 104 -17.97 0.28 8.00
CA LEU A 104 -16.88 -0.38 7.28
C LEU A 104 -17.40 -1.32 6.19
N ALA A 105 -18.42 -2.13 6.49
CA ALA A 105 -19.05 -3.03 5.52
C ALA A 105 -19.72 -2.25 4.38
N ALA A 106 -20.44 -1.18 4.69
CA ALA A 106 -21.07 -0.30 3.70
C ALA A 106 -20.02 0.44 2.84
N TYR A 107 -18.94 0.93 3.44
CA TYR A 107 -17.82 1.59 2.76
C TYR A 107 -17.08 0.64 1.80
N ASN A 108 -16.92 -0.63 2.21
CA ASN A 108 -16.36 -1.68 1.36
C ASN A 108 -17.30 -2.07 0.21
N ALA A 109 -18.60 -2.21 0.48
CA ALA A 109 -19.61 -2.51 -0.54
C ALA A 109 -19.81 -1.37 -1.55
N ALA A 110 -19.73 -0.11 -1.11
CA ALA A 110 -19.86 1.09 -1.94
C ALA A 110 -18.65 1.36 -2.86
N ARG A 111 -17.60 0.53 -2.83
CA ARG A 111 -16.48 0.54 -3.77
C ARG A 111 -16.50 -0.71 -4.66
N PRO A 112 -17.15 -0.68 -5.84
CA PRO A 112 -17.26 -1.83 -6.76
C PRO A 112 -15.92 -2.49 -7.11
N GLY A 113 -14.83 -1.72 -7.10
CA GLY A 113 -13.47 -2.20 -7.34
C GLY A 113 -12.89 -3.10 -6.25
N ARG A 114 -13.28 -2.93 -4.97
CA ARG A 114 -12.78 -3.77 -3.87
C ARG A 114 -13.45 -5.15 -3.88
N THR A 115 -14.76 -5.21 -4.12
CA THR A 115 -15.50 -6.47 -4.31
C THR A 115 -14.95 -7.26 -5.51
N LYS A 116 -14.51 -6.58 -6.57
CA LYS A 116 -13.81 -7.20 -7.71
C LYS A 116 -12.44 -7.79 -7.38
N MET A 117 -11.71 -7.27 -6.38
CA MET A 117 -10.45 -7.88 -5.94
C MET A 117 -10.70 -9.20 -5.19
N PHE A 118 -11.70 -9.24 -4.29
CA PHE A 118 -12.01 -10.44 -3.52
C PHE A 118 -12.54 -11.59 -4.39
N ASN A 119 -13.20 -11.31 -5.52
CA ASN A 119 -13.64 -12.32 -6.48
C ASN A 119 -12.51 -13.09 -7.20
N ILE A 120 -11.23 -12.75 -6.97
CA ILE A 120 -10.08 -13.50 -7.53
C ILE A 120 -9.66 -14.66 -6.61
N LEU A 121 -10.14 -14.69 -5.36
CA LEU A 121 -9.90 -15.79 -4.42
C LEU A 121 -11.08 -16.78 -4.34
N ALA A 122 -12.12 -16.59 -5.14
CA ALA A 122 -13.38 -17.35 -5.09
C ALA A 122 -13.81 -17.92 -6.46
N ALA A 123 -12.91 -17.93 -7.45
CA ALA A 123 -13.11 -18.43 -8.82
C ALA A 123 -11.95 -19.35 -9.23
#